data_AF-A0A9P7J1I6-F1
#
_entry.id   AF-A0A9P7J1I6-F1
#
_cell.length_a   1.000
_cell.length_b   1.000
_cell.length_c   1.000
_cell.angle_alpha   90.00
_cell.angle_beta   90.00
_cell.angle_gamma   90.00
#
_symmetry.space_group_name_H-M   'P 1'
#
loop_
_entity.id
_entity.type
_entity.pdbx_description
1 polymer ?
#
loop_
_entity_poly.entity_id
_entity_poly.type
_entity_poly.pdbx_seq_one_letter_code
_entity_poly.pdbx_strand_id
1 'polypeptide(L)'
;RKKRELDPAMDCLINAHLRGTIHCRRKVLHVHFNDSLADPDHVTCDPSNSDGCTRCAPLTSSVCCDIHNPDSLSHNNISLPSKIAHRSHTVKYEMGPREFELRDALEEWRELITRRVYGDSALNDYGPGVTMPDLVLDRIVDCAHHHKISTTDDLRKETKWSAADRFGSDVIAIVQRIIPVPVLIPVFTTATRPRQNLPSTSQSNQPVVARKQPRCSACGIEGHTKRSRICSMNPSRIASSSQTTDNKENVC
;
A
#
# COMPACT_ATOMS: atom_id res chain seq x y z
N ARG A 1 23.87 20.73 -7.78
CA ARG A 1 22.98 19.97 -6.87
C ARG A 1 23.08 20.64 -5.51
N LYS A 2 22.07 21.38 -5.04
CA LYS A 2 22.13 22.03 -3.71
C LYS A 2 22.15 20.92 -2.64
N LYS A 3 23.11 20.96 -1.71
CA LYS A 3 23.06 20.12 -0.50
C LYS A 3 21.78 20.50 0.24
N ARG A 4 20.94 19.51 0.55
CA ARG A 4 19.81 19.72 1.46
C ARG A 4 20.44 19.71 2.85
N GLU A 5 20.55 20.89 3.43
CA GLU A 5 20.94 21.02 4.83
C GLU A 5 19.75 20.58 5.68
N LEU A 6 20.02 19.72 6.67
CA LEU A 6 19.03 19.32 7.65
C LEU A 6 18.75 20.52 8.55
N ASP A 7 17.49 20.64 8.95
CA ASP A 7 17.11 21.58 10.00
C ASP A 7 17.97 21.30 11.26
N PRO A 8 18.56 22.34 11.91
CA PRO A 8 19.45 22.15 13.04
C PRO A 8 18.85 21.37 14.22
N ALA A 9 17.54 21.51 14.48
CA ALA A 9 16.89 20.77 15.55
C ALA A 9 16.74 19.29 15.19
N MET A 10 16.40 18.99 13.94
CA MET A 10 16.37 17.62 13.42
C MET A 10 17.74 16.97 13.45
N ASP A 11 18.79 17.70 13.07
CA ASP A 11 20.16 17.22 13.16
C ASP A 11 20.56 16.91 14.62
N CYS A 12 20.24 17.79 15.56
CA CYS A 12 20.47 17.56 16.99
C CYS A 12 19.70 16.35 17.52
N LEU A 13 18.48 16.11 17.03
CA LEU A 13 17.67 14.97 17.45
C LEU A 13 18.25 13.66 16.94
N ILE A 14 18.62 13.59 15.66
CA ILE A 14 19.20 12.40 15.01
C ILE A 14 20.56 12.08 15.65
N ASN A 15 21.39 13.11 15.79
CA ASN A 15 22.77 13.00 16.28
C ASN A 15 22.89 13.24 17.79
N ALA A 16 21.80 13.16 18.56
CA ALA A 16 21.79 13.44 19.99
C ALA A 16 22.85 12.64 20.77
N HIS A 17 23.12 11.40 20.36
CA HIS A 17 24.15 10.54 20.94
C HIS A 17 25.58 11.08 20.75
N LEU A 18 25.83 11.84 19.68
CA LEU A 18 27.11 12.50 19.37
C LEU A 18 27.24 13.88 20.00
N ARG A 19 26.15 14.48 20.49
CA ARG A 19 26.12 15.82 21.08
C ARG A 19 26.37 15.72 22.60
N GLY A 20 27.62 15.93 23.01
CA GLY A 20 28.06 15.73 24.41
C GLY A 20 27.27 16.47 25.50
N THR A 21 26.64 17.62 25.19
CA THR A 21 25.86 18.40 26.17
C THR A 21 24.40 17.96 26.29
N ILE A 22 23.88 17.25 25.29
CA ILE A 22 22.47 16.86 25.23
C ILE A 22 22.31 15.37 25.49
N HIS A 23 23.12 14.50 24.85
CA HIS A 23 23.19 13.03 24.98
C HIS A 23 21.85 12.32 25.26
N CYS A 24 20.74 12.87 24.78
CA CYS A 24 19.39 12.47 25.13
C CYS A 24 18.42 13.02 24.09
N ARG A 25 17.68 12.15 23.39
CA ARG A 25 16.72 12.61 22.38
C ARG A 25 15.59 13.43 22.99
N ARG A 26 15.15 13.08 24.19
CA ARG A 26 14.07 13.79 24.90
C ARG A 26 14.48 15.21 25.28
N LYS A 27 15.75 15.41 25.66
CA LYS A 27 16.29 16.73 26.00
C LYS A 27 16.34 17.65 24.78
N VAL A 28 16.58 17.11 23.57
CA VAL A 28 16.48 17.89 22.32
C VAL A 28 15.05 18.44 22.16
N LEU A 29 14.03 17.60 22.38
CA LEU A 29 12.63 18.02 22.27
C LEU A 29 12.27 19.06 23.34
N HIS A 30 12.65 18.84 24.59
CA HIS A 30 12.41 19.80 25.67
C HIS A 30 13.04 21.18 25.40
N VAL A 31 14.26 21.21 24.85
CA VAL A 31 14.92 22.47 24.47
C VAL A 31 14.24 23.10 23.25
N HIS A 32 13.86 22.30 22.25
CA HIS A 32 13.24 22.82 21.03
C HIS A 32 11.87 23.47 21.28
N PHE A 33 11.05 22.87 22.12
CA PHE A 33 9.73 23.39 22.49
C PHE A 33 9.74 24.33 23.69
N ASN A 34 10.92 24.61 24.27
CA ASN A 34 11.09 25.42 25.49
C ASN A 34 10.22 24.92 26.66
N ASP A 35 10.08 23.60 26.83
CA ASP A 35 9.26 23.01 27.89
C ASP A 35 9.74 23.43 29.30
N SER A 36 11.02 23.79 29.45
CA SER A 36 11.57 24.31 30.71
C SER A 36 11.10 25.73 31.07
N LEU A 37 10.48 26.44 30.12
CA LEU A 37 9.89 27.77 30.31
C LEU A 37 8.36 27.73 30.35
N ALA A 38 7.76 26.54 30.20
CA ALA A 38 6.32 26.39 30.29
C ALA A 38 5.85 26.69 31.73
N ASP A 39 4.78 27.47 31.85
CA ASP A 39 4.13 27.73 33.13
C ASP A 39 3.62 26.39 33.70
N PRO A 40 3.94 26.04 34.96
CA PRO A 40 3.43 24.83 35.57
C PRO A 40 1.93 24.99 35.91
N ASP A 41 1.07 24.93 34.89
CA ASP A 41 -0.40 25.01 34.98
C ASP A 41 -0.99 23.97 35.96
N HIS A 42 -0.27 22.88 36.19
CA HIS A 42 -0.65 21.87 37.17
C HIS A 42 -0.54 22.38 38.61
N VAL A 43 0.46 23.21 38.93
CA VAL A 43 0.63 23.81 40.26
C VAL A 43 -0.43 24.88 40.52
N THR A 44 -0.81 25.65 39.50
CA THR A 44 -1.91 26.62 39.62
C THR A 44 -3.28 25.95 39.73
N CYS A 45 -3.45 24.78 39.09
CA CYS A 45 -4.69 24.00 39.14
C CYS A 45 -4.99 23.38 40.51
N ASP A 46 -3.97 22.96 41.27
CA ASP A 46 -4.12 22.52 42.67
C ASP A 46 -3.01 23.12 43.55
N PRO A 47 -3.21 24.33 44.09
CA PRO A 47 -2.23 24.99 44.96
C PRO A 47 -2.02 24.29 46.30
N SER A 48 -2.88 23.33 46.66
CA SER A 48 -2.77 22.60 47.94
C SER A 48 -1.72 21.49 47.88
N ASN A 49 -1.31 21.09 46.67
CA ASN A 49 -0.28 20.09 46.42
C ASN A 49 0.97 20.76 45.83
N SER A 50 2.15 20.53 46.41
CA SER A 50 3.42 21.05 45.89
C SER A 50 3.75 20.53 44.50
N ASP A 51 3.27 19.34 44.18
CA ASP A 51 3.45 18.69 42.86
C ASP A 51 2.31 19.02 41.89
N GLY A 52 1.37 19.88 42.30
CA GLY A 52 0.20 20.28 41.54
C GLY A 52 -0.84 19.16 41.31
N CYS A 53 -1.78 19.46 40.43
CA CYS A 53 -2.87 18.55 40.06
C CYS A 53 -2.32 17.34 39.29
N THR A 54 -2.50 16.14 39.82
CA THR A 54 -2.03 14.88 39.21
C THR A 54 -2.61 14.58 37.83
N ARG A 55 -3.75 15.20 37.48
CA ARG A 55 -4.35 15.10 36.14
C ARG A 55 -3.70 16.02 35.12
N CYS A 56 -3.18 17.16 35.58
CA CYS A 56 -2.59 18.20 34.75
C CYS A 56 -1.06 18.11 34.71
N ALA A 57 -0.46 17.45 35.71
CA ALA A 57 0.98 17.26 35.79
C ALA A 57 1.49 16.45 34.58
N PRO A 58 2.61 16.86 33.95
CA PRO A 58 3.20 16.10 32.86
C PRO A 58 3.51 14.66 33.31
N LEU A 59 3.06 13.67 32.56
CA LEU A 59 3.38 12.28 32.84
C LEU A 59 4.88 12.05 32.71
N THR A 60 5.52 11.68 33.82
CA THR A 60 6.91 11.24 33.82
C THR A 60 6.97 9.86 33.17
N SER A 61 7.70 9.75 32.06
CA SER A 61 7.87 8.47 31.39
C SER A 61 8.90 7.63 32.15
N SER A 62 8.60 6.35 32.38
CA SER A 62 9.54 5.39 32.97
C SER A 62 10.72 5.06 32.07
N VAL A 63 10.65 5.39 30.77
CA VAL A 63 11.69 5.15 29.77
C VAL A 63 12.05 6.47 29.10
N CYS A 64 13.35 6.80 29.04
CA CYS A 64 13.79 8.11 28.58
C CYS A 64 13.87 8.22 27.05
N CYS A 65 14.77 7.49 26.42
CA CYS A 65 14.96 7.35 24.97
C CYS A 65 15.87 6.13 24.68
N ASP A 66 16.08 5.81 23.40
CA ASP A 66 16.94 4.72 22.90
C ASP A 66 18.40 4.86 23.28
N ILE A 67 18.89 6.09 23.48
CA ILE A 67 20.27 6.34 23.93
C ILE A 67 20.45 5.88 25.38
N HIS A 68 19.48 6.18 26.24
CA HIS A 68 19.56 5.87 27.67
C HIS A 68 18.99 4.50 28.03
N ASN A 69 18.10 3.94 27.19
CA ASN A 69 17.40 2.70 27.43
C ASN A 69 17.36 1.86 26.14
N PRO A 70 18.52 1.40 25.65
CA PRO A 70 18.61 0.68 24.37
C PRO A 70 17.79 -0.62 24.39
N ASP A 71 17.79 -1.33 25.51
CA ASP A 71 17.12 -2.63 25.63
C ASP A 71 15.59 -2.48 25.68
N SER A 72 15.08 -1.42 26.30
CA SER A 72 13.65 -1.13 26.44
C SER A 72 12.97 -0.79 25.10
N LEU A 73 13.74 -0.49 24.05
CA LEU A 73 13.24 -0.12 22.71
C LEU A 73 13.70 -1.09 21.60
N SER A 74 14.31 -2.22 21.97
CA SER A 74 14.84 -3.24 21.04
C SER A 74 13.78 -4.03 20.26
N HIS A 75 12.49 -3.81 20.54
CA HIS A 75 11.38 -4.59 19.98
C HIS A 75 11.05 -4.30 18.51
N ASN A 76 11.73 -3.35 17.86
CA ASN A 76 11.42 -2.95 16.49
C ASN A 76 12.44 -3.48 15.47
N ASN A 77 12.74 -4.77 15.52
CA ASN A 77 13.23 -5.48 14.34
C ASN A 77 12.07 -5.58 13.33
N ILE A 78 11.72 -4.46 12.71
CA ILE A 78 10.79 -4.42 11.59
C ILE A 78 11.49 -5.20 10.48
N SER A 79 11.10 -6.47 10.29
CA SER A 79 11.43 -7.20 9.07
C SER A 79 11.08 -6.29 7.89
N LEU A 80 12.07 -5.90 7.09
CA LEU A 80 11.81 -5.07 5.92
C LEU A 80 10.74 -5.81 5.09
N PRO A 81 9.59 -5.16 4.79
CA PRO A 81 8.52 -5.83 4.08
C PRO A 81 9.05 -6.32 2.73
N SER A 82 8.77 -7.60 2.42
CA SER A 82 8.99 -8.16 1.09
C SER A 82 8.34 -7.24 0.05
N LYS A 83 9.04 -7.04 -1.08
CA LYS A 83 8.67 -6.16 -2.21
C LYS A 83 7.17 -5.86 -2.26
N ILE A 84 6.79 -4.71 -1.72
CA ILE A 84 5.39 -4.29 -1.64
C ILE A 84 4.84 -4.26 -3.06
N ALA A 85 3.79 -5.04 -3.33
CA ALA A 85 3.08 -4.96 -4.60
C ALA A 85 2.57 -3.51 -4.76
N HIS A 86 3.01 -2.84 -5.83
CA HIS A 86 2.59 -1.48 -6.11
C HIS A 86 1.12 -1.47 -6.55
N ARG A 87 0.40 -0.46 -6.08
CA ARG A 87 -0.96 -0.15 -6.55
C ARG A 87 -0.90 0.17 -8.04
N SER A 88 -1.91 -0.23 -8.79
CA SER A 88 -2.02 0.10 -10.19
C SER A 88 -2.21 1.61 -10.41
N HIS A 89 -1.71 2.15 -11.52
CA HIS A 89 -2.01 3.53 -11.91
C HIS A 89 -3.43 3.62 -12.49
N THR A 90 -4.34 4.35 -11.86
CA THR A 90 -5.69 4.62 -12.37
C THR A 90 -5.69 5.91 -13.19
N VAL A 91 -6.25 5.87 -14.40
CA VAL A 91 -6.39 7.06 -15.24
C VAL A 91 -7.59 7.86 -14.73
N LYS A 92 -7.48 9.19 -14.74
CA LYS A 92 -8.61 10.07 -14.39
C LYS A 92 -9.74 9.84 -15.39
N TYR A 93 -10.95 9.69 -14.87
CA TYR A 93 -12.17 9.51 -15.63
C TYR A 93 -13.27 10.40 -15.04
N GLU A 94 -14.37 10.51 -15.76
CA GLU A 94 -15.59 11.13 -15.27
C GLU A 94 -16.51 10.03 -14.75
N MET A 95 -16.98 10.16 -13.50
CA MET A 95 -17.87 9.18 -12.90
C MET A 95 -19.16 9.05 -13.73
N GLY A 96 -19.47 7.83 -14.15
CA GLY A 96 -20.73 7.51 -14.80
C GLY A 96 -21.79 7.03 -13.81
N PRO A 97 -23.01 6.76 -14.30
CA PRO A 97 -24.12 6.33 -13.45
C PRO A 97 -23.83 5.05 -12.64
N ARG A 98 -23.09 4.09 -13.21
CA ARG A 98 -22.73 2.86 -12.51
C ARG A 98 -21.72 3.09 -11.39
N GLU A 99 -20.80 4.04 -11.56
CA GLU A 99 -19.84 4.38 -10.52
C GLU A 99 -20.50 5.14 -9.37
N PHE A 100 -21.50 5.97 -9.65
CA PHE A 100 -22.36 6.56 -8.61
C PHE A 100 -23.16 5.48 -7.87
N GLU A 101 -23.82 4.58 -8.59
CA GLU A 101 -24.56 3.46 -7.98
C GLU A 101 -23.64 2.59 -7.10
N LEU A 102 -22.41 2.34 -7.55
CA LEU A 102 -21.42 1.61 -6.76
C LEU A 102 -21.00 2.37 -5.50
N ARG A 103 -20.75 3.68 -5.61
CA ARG A 103 -20.43 4.53 -4.46
C ARG A 103 -21.55 4.46 -3.42
N ASP A 104 -22.80 4.68 -3.84
CA ASP A 104 -23.97 4.68 -2.94
C ASP A 104 -24.17 3.31 -2.27
N ALA A 105 -24.06 2.22 -3.04
CA ALA A 105 -24.18 0.87 -2.48
C ALA A 105 -23.07 0.53 -1.47
N LEU A 106 -21.86 1.05 -1.67
CA LEU A 106 -20.76 0.89 -0.72
C LEU A 106 -20.95 1.76 0.53
N GLU A 107 -21.52 2.95 0.37
CA GLU A 107 -21.87 3.87 1.46
C GLU A 107 -22.91 3.22 2.40
N GLU A 108 -24.01 2.72 1.84
CA GLU A 108 -25.06 2.00 2.58
C GLU A 108 -24.51 0.75 3.28
N TRP A 109 -23.70 -0.03 2.56
CA TRP A 109 -23.06 -1.22 3.13
C TRP A 109 -22.13 -0.84 4.29
N ARG A 110 -21.38 0.26 4.17
CA ARG A 110 -20.44 0.74 5.18
C ARG A 110 -21.17 1.19 6.44
N GLU A 111 -22.29 1.88 6.32
CA GLU A 111 -23.14 2.23 7.47
C GLU A 111 -23.70 0.99 8.15
N LEU A 112 -24.23 0.04 7.37
CA LEU A 112 -24.79 -1.22 7.88
C LEU A 112 -23.75 -2.01 8.69
N ILE A 113 -22.54 -2.18 8.15
CA ILE A 113 -21.48 -2.91 8.83
C ILE A 113 -21.00 -2.16 10.07
N THR A 114 -20.92 -0.83 10.01
CA THR A 114 -20.53 -0.02 11.17
C THR A 114 -21.51 -0.20 12.32
N ARG A 115 -22.82 -0.08 12.04
CA ARG A 115 -23.88 -0.34 13.02
C ARG A 115 -23.80 -1.75 13.58
N ARG A 116 -23.60 -2.75 12.71
CA ARG A 116 -23.57 -4.16 13.10
C ARG A 116 -22.36 -4.54 13.96
N VAL A 117 -21.18 -3.99 13.67
CA VAL A 117 -19.91 -4.40 14.29
C VAL A 117 -19.55 -3.53 15.49
N TYR A 118 -19.85 -2.23 15.43
CA TYR A 118 -19.45 -1.24 16.44
C TYR A 118 -20.63 -0.63 17.20
N GLY A 119 -21.87 -0.90 16.77
CA GLY A 119 -23.09 -0.37 17.38
C GLY A 119 -23.47 1.02 16.88
N ASP A 120 -24.71 1.43 17.17
CA ASP A 120 -25.25 2.74 16.76
C ASP A 120 -24.48 3.92 17.35
N SER A 121 -23.99 3.80 18.59
CA SER A 121 -23.18 4.85 19.22
C SER A 121 -21.92 5.15 18.40
N ALA A 122 -21.20 4.12 17.94
CA ALA A 122 -20.00 4.32 17.14
C ALA A 122 -20.31 4.92 15.76
N LEU A 123 -21.44 4.57 15.15
CA LEU A 123 -21.89 5.19 13.91
C LEU A 123 -22.16 6.70 14.10
N ASN A 124 -22.74 7.10 15.24
CA ASN A 124 -23.02 8.51 15.52
C ASN A 124 -21.75 9.31 15.90
N ASP A 125 -20.86 8.71 16.69
CA ASP A 125 -19.68 9.40 17.22
C ASP A 125 -18.52 9.48 16.22
N TYR A 126 -18.29 8.41 15.44
CA TYR A 126 -17.15 8.26 14.53
C TYR A 126 -17.53 8.18 13.05
N GLY A 127 -18.81 7.93 12.75
CA GLY A 127 -19.28 7.75 11.38
C GLY A 127 -18.91 6.38 10.77
N PRO A 128 -19.37 6.13 9.53
CA PRO A 128 -19.15 4.87 8.83
C PRO A 128 -17.68 4.65 8.41
N GLY A 129 -16.87 5.71 8.43
CA GLY A 129 -15.45 5.67 8.11
C GLY A 129 -14.61 4.75 8.99
N VAL A 130 -15.09 4.41 10.20
CA VAL A 130 -14.44 3.43 11.10
C VAL A 130 -14.36 2.03 10.48
N THR A 131 -15.32 1.67 9.62
CA THR A 131 -15.31 0.39 8.88
C THR A 131 -14.44 0.49 7.62
N MET A 132 -14.65 1.52 6.82
CA MET A 132 -13.95 1.73 5.55
C MET A 132 -13.75 3.24 5.32
N PRO A 133 -12.52 3.77 5.38
CA PRO A 133 -12.27 5.19 5.13
C PRO A 133 -12.69 5.62 3.71
N ASP A 134 -13.06 6.89 3.52
CA ASP A 134 -13.48 7.43 2.21
C ASP A 134 -12.44 7.20 1.12
N LEU A 135 -11.14 7.37 1.45
CA LEU A 135 -10.04 7.10 0.52
C LEU A 135 -9.99 5.65 0.03
N VAL A 136 -10.45 4.69 0.84
CA VAL A 136 -10.56 3.28 0.43
C VAL A 136 -11.77 3.11 -0.50
N LEU A 137 -12.91 3.70 -0.15
CA LEU A 137 -14.13 3.65 -0.96
C LEU A 137 -13.90 4.26 -2.34
N ASP A 138 -13.37 5.48 -2.40
CA ASP A 138 -13.02 6.16 -3.65
C ASP A 138 -12.08 5.30 -4.51
N ARG A 139 -11.08 4.69 -3.87
CA ARG A 139 -10.13 3.81 -4.55
C ARG A 139 -10.79 2.55 -5.11
N ILE A 140 -11.77 1.99 -4.41
CA ILE A 140 -12.54 0.84 -4.88
C ILE A 140 -13.33 1.22 -6.13
N VAL A 141 -14.04 2.35 -6.10
CA VAL A 141 -14.82 2.85 -7.24
C VAL A 141 -13.91 3.08 -8.45
N ASP A 142 -12.77 3.75 -8.25
CA ASP A 142 -11.76 3.96 -9.31
C ASP A 142 -11.24 2.65 -9.90
N CYS A 143 -10.95 1.66 -9.05
CA CYS A 143 -10.43 0.38 -9.52
C CYS A 143 -11.52 -0.45 -10.20
N ALA A 144 -12.77 -0.35 -9.76
CA ALA A 144 -13.91 -1.04 -10.35
C ALA A 144 -14.20 -0.50 -11.76
N HIS A 145 -14.18 0.82 -11.95
CA HIS A 145 -14.34 1.46 -13.27
C HIS A 145 -13.34 0.91 -14.29
N HIS A 146 -12.08 0.73 -13.89
CA HIS A 146 -11.03 0.18 -14.74
C HIS A 146 -10.94 -1.36 -14.73
N HIS A 147 -11.91 -2.06 -14.13
CA HIS A 147 -11.97 -3.51 -13.97
C HIS A 147 -10.70 -4.14 -13.36
N LYS A 148 -10.08 -3.45 -12.40
CA LYS A 148 -8.82 -3.88 -11.76
C LYS A 148 -9.00 -4.69 -10.49
N ILE A 149 -10.20 -4.70 -9.93
CA ILE A 149 -10.54 -5.47 -8.75
C ILE A 149 -11.59 -6.51 -9.12
N SER A 150 -11.17 -7.78 -9.11
CA SER A 150 -12.04 -8.93 -9.38
C SER A 150 -12.06 -9.92 -8.23
N THR A 151 -11.01 -9.90 -7.40
CA THR A 151 -10.80 -10.79 -6.27
C THR A 151 -10.50 -10.00 -5.00
N THR A 152 -10.62 -10.65 -3.85
CA THR A 152 -10.21 -10.09 -2.55
C THR A 152 -8.72 -9.76 -2.50
N ASP A 153 -7.88 -10.51 -3.22
CA ASP A 153 -6.45 -10.24 -3.35
C ASP A 153 -6.17 -8.95 -4.14
N ASP A 154 -6.92 -8.71 -5.23
CA ASP A 154 -6.85 -7.45 -5.97
C ASP A 154 -7.26 -6.28 -5.08
N LEU A 155 -8.36 -6.44 -4.32
CA LEU A 155 -8.84 -5.42 -3.38
C LEU A 155 -7.76 -5.08 -2.35
N ARG A 156 -7.16 -6.10 -1.71
CA ARG A 156 -6.09 -5.92 -0.73
C ARG A 156 -4.88 -5.22 -1.34
N LYS A 157 -4.48 -5.60 -2.55
CA LYS A 157 -3.37 -4.99 -3.28
C LYS A 157 -3.63 -3.52 -3.61
N GLU A 158 -4.81 -3.21 -4.15
CA GLU A 158 -5.11 -1.87 -4.66
C GLU A 158 -5.46 -0.86 -3.57
N THR A 159 -6.09 -1.31 -2.48
CA THR A 159 -6.52 -0.43 -1.39
C THR A 159 -5.56 -0.43 -0.20
N LYS A 160 -4.88 -1.55 0.06
CA LYS A 160 -4.17 -1.83 1.34
C LYS A 160 -5.07 -1.69 2.57
N TRP A 161 -6.38 -1.88 2.39
CA TRP A 161 -7.34 -1.82 3.48
C TRP A 161 -7.19 -3.04 4.37
N SER A 162 -6.92 -2.81 5.67
CA SER A 162 -6.61 -3.86 6.64
C SER A 162 -7.77 -4.84 6.87
N ALA A 163 -9.01 -4.41 6.64
CA ALA A 163 -10.19 -5.26 6.81
C ALA A 163 -10.61 -5.98 5.51
N ALA A 164 -9.80 -5.90 4.45
CA ALA A 164 -10.07 -6.59 3.19
C ALA A 164 -10.19 -8.11 3.36
N ASP A 165 -9.47 -8.72 4.30
CA ASP A 165 -9.59 -10.17 4.54
C ASP A 165 -10.91 -10.55 5.23
N ARG A 166 -11.49 -9.63 6.02
CA ARG A 166 -12.74 -9.86 6.75
C ARG A 166 -13.98 -9.53 5.92
N PHE A 167 -13.93 -8.44 5.17
CA PHE A 167 -15.09 -7.87 4.48
C PHE A 167 -14.94 -7.84 2.96
N GLY A 168 -13.77 -8.21 2.43
CA GLY A 168 -13.49 -8.07 1.00
C GLY A 168 -14.42 -8.88 0.12
N SER A 169 -14.88 -10.05 0.56
CA SER A 169 -15.82 -10.87 -0.21
C SER A 169 -17.16 -10.15 -0.45
N ASP A 170 -17.70 -9.50 0.58
CA ASP A 170 -18.96 -8.75 0.48
C ASP A 170 -18.79 -7.55 -0.45
N VAL A 171 -17.68 -6.82 -0.31
CA VAL A 171 -17.35 -5.67 -1.16
C VAL A 171 -17.18 -6.09 -2.62
N ILE A 172 -16.46 -7.18 -2.89
CA ILE A 172 -16.29 -7.71 -4.26
C ILE A 172 -17.63 -8.16 -4.84
N ALA A 173 -18.53 -8.75 -4.05
CA ALA A 173 -19.87 -9.11 -4.51
C ALA A 173 -20.68 -7.86 -4.92
N ILE A 174 -20.59 -6.76 -4.16
CA ILE A 174 -21.22 -5.48 -4.52
C ILE A 174 -20.64 -4.94 -5.83
N VAL A 175 -19.31 -4.92 -5.96
CA VAL A 175 -18.62 -4.45 -7.18
C VAL A 175 -19.06 -5.26 -8.40
N GLN A 176 -19.04 -6.59 -8.32
CA GLN A 176 -19.39 -7.46 -9.45
C GLN A 176 -20.87 -7.37 -9.84
N ARG A 177 -21.75 -7.06 -8.89
CA ARG A 177 -23.18 -6.86 -9.14
C ARG A 177 -23.45 -5.61 -9.98
N ILE A 178 -22.73 -4.52 -9.72
CA ILE A 178 -22.98 -3.20 -10.33
C ILE A 178 -22.11 -3.00 -11.58
N ILE A 179 -20.83 -3.38 -11.51
CA ILE A 179 -19.85 -3.28 -12.59
C ILE A 179 -19.34 -4.70 -12.91
N PRO A 180 -20.12 -5.51 -13.64
CA PRO A 180 -19.71 -6.86 -13.99
C PRO A 180 -18.49 -6.81 -14.93
N VAL A 181 -17.52 -7.68 -14.66
CA VAL A 181 -16.36 -7.84 -15.55
C VAL A 181 -16.85 -8.48 -16.86
N PRO A 182 -16.55 -7.90 -18.04
CA PRO A 182 -16.91 -8.50 -19.30
C PRO A 182 -16.29 -9.90 -19.44
N VAL A 183 -17.11 -10.94 -19.39
CA VAL A 183 -16.68 -12.29 -19.73
C VAL A 183 -16.46 -12.32 -21.24
N LEU A 184 -15.21 -12.49 -21.68
CA LEU A 184 -14.93 -12.75 -23.09
C LEU A 184 -15.49 -14.12 -23.46
N ILE A 185 -16.72 -14.15 -23.99
CA ILE A 185 -17.30 -15.36 -24.56
C ILE A 185 -16.55 -15.64 -25.87
N PRO A 186 -15.88 -16.80 -26.04
CA PRO A 186 -15.35 -17.17 -27.34
C PRO A 186 -16.51 -17.37 -28.31
N VAL A 187 -16.69 -16.40 -29.21
CA VAL A 187 -17.67 -16.48 -30.29
C VAL A 187 -17.17 -17.54 -31.28
N PHE A 188 -17.73 -18.75 -31.19
CA PHE A 188 -17.64 -19.69 -32.31
C PHE A 188 -18.60 -19.22 -33.40
N THR A 189 -18.07 -18.53 -34.40
CA THR A 189 -18.82 -18.13 -35.58
C THR A 189 -19.08 -19.32 -36.51
N THR A 190 -20.32 -19.35 -36.99
CA THR A 190 -20.85 -19.94 -38.23
C THR A 190 -21.16 -21.43 -38.30
N ALA A 191 -22.48 -21.68 -38.35
CA ALA A 191 -23.13 -22.85 -38.90
C ALA A 191 -22.80 -23.08 -40.39
N THR A 192 -22.74 -24.35 -40.80
CA THR A 192 -23.11 -24.81 -42.14
C THR A 192 -23.98 -26.07 -42.05
N ARG A 193 -24.94 -26.17 -42.97
CA ARG A 193 -26.09 -27.09 -43.09
C ARG A 193 -25.82 -28.60 -42.94
N PRO A 194 -26.88 -29.42 -42.70
CA PRO A 194 -26.76 -30.86 -42.55
C PRO A 194 -26.54 -31.55 -43.90
N ARG A 195 -25.64 -32.53 -43.93
CA ARG A 195 -25.55 -33.52 -45.01
C ARG A 195 -25.65 -34.90 -44.37
N GLN A 196 -26.74 -35.59 -44.66
CA GLN A 196 -26.93 -36.99 -44.30
C GLN A 196 -25.94 -37.86 -45.10
N ASN A 197 -25.14 -38.68 -44.42
CA ASN A 197 -25.19 -40.15 -44.45
C ASN A 197 -24.00 -40.80 -43.70
N LEU A 198 -24.37 -41.79 -42.88
CA LEU A 198 -23.60 -42.76 -42.07
C LEU A 198 -22.57 -43.61 -42.87
N PRO A 199 -21.82 -44.56 -42.25
CA PRO A 199 -20.97 -44.50 -41.05
C PRO A 199 -19.55 -45.09 -41.33
N SER A 200 -18.60 -44.96 -40.38
CA SER A 200 -17.74 -46.04 -39.85
C SER A 200 -16.33 -45.60 -39.39
N THR A 201 -15.99 -46.08 -38.19
CA THR A 201 -14.66 -46.48 -37.69
C THR A 201 -13.66 -45.42 -37.22
N SER A 202 -13.67 -45.24 -35.89
CA SER A 202 -12.56 -45.39 -34.93
C SER A 202 -11.16 -44.79 -35.20
N GLN A 203 -10.73 -44.05 -34.17
CA GLN A 203 -9.35 -43.84 -33.67
C GLN A 203 -8.55 -42.62 -34.18
N SER A 204 -8.66 -41.56 -33.36
CA SER A 204 -7.55 -40.84 -32.71
C SER A 204 -6.28 -40.58 -33.52
N ASN A 205 -6.15 -39.33 -34.00
CA ASN A 205 -4.88 -38.60 -33.94
C ASN A 205 -5.16 -37.09 -33.92
N GLN A 206 -4.75 -36.43 -32.84
CA GLN A 206 -4.82 -34.98 -32.69
C GLN A 206 -3.88 -34.29 -33.69
N PRO A 207 -4.30 -33.20 -34.37
CA PRO A 207 -3.36 -32.29 -35.00
C PRO A 207 -2.78 -31.36 -33.93
N VAL A 208 -1.50 -31.54 -33.64
CA VAL A 208 -0.68 -30.62 -32.85
C VAL A 208 -0.70 -29.25 -33.51
N VAL A 209 -1.26 -28.25 -32.83
CA VAL A 209 -1.19 -26.85 -33.25
C VAL A 209 0.29 -26.42 -33.21
N ALA A 210 0.89 -26.22 -34.39
CA ALA A 210 2.25 -25.72 -34.52
C ALA A 210 2.37 -24.33 -33.87
N ARG A 211 3.00 -24.27 -32.69
CA ARG A 211 3.37 -22.99 -32.05
C ARG A 211 4.45 -22.33 -32.92
N LYS A 212 4.17 -21.12 -33.42
CA LYS A 212 5.17 -20.30 -34.12
C LYS A 212 6.37 -20.09 -33.18
N GLN A 213 7.57 -20.43 -33.65
CA GLN A 213 8.80 -20.23 -32.89
C GLN A 213 9.01 -18.74 -32.61
N PRO A 214 9.41 -18.34 -31.40
CA PRO A 214 9.61 -16.92 -31.08
C PRO A 214 10.80 -16.37 -31.89
N ARG A 215 10.61 -15.21 -32.51
CA ARG A 215 11.66 -14.47 -33.23
C ARG A 215 12.29 -13.43 -32.31
N CYS A 216 13.61 -13.42 -32.21
CA CYS A 216 14.32 -12.49 -31.35
C CYS A 216 14.24 -11.07 -31.93
N SER A 217 13.71 -10.12 -31.17
CA SER A 217 13.60 -8.72 -31.62
C SER A 217 14.92 -7.95 -31.66
N ALA A 218 16.01 -8.50 -31.13
CA ALA A 218 17.34 -7.87 -31.17
C ALA A 218 18.23 -8.38 -32.31
N CYS A 219 18.22 -9.68 -32.60
CA CYS A 219 19.05 -10.27 -33.66
C CYS A 219 18.25 -10.82 -34.85
N GLY A 220 16.92 -10.86 -34.77
CA GLY A 220 16.04 -11.30 -35.86
C GLY A 220 15.97 -12.82 -36.09
N ILE A 221 16.72 -13.63 -35.33
CA ILE A 221 16.79 -15.09 -35.47
C ILE A 221 15.61 -15.76 -34.74
N GLU A 222 15.04 -16.81 -35.34
CA GLU A 222 13.96 -17.61 -34.75
C GLU A 222 14.49 -18.65 -33.74
N GLY A 223 13.68 -18.99 -32.73
CA GLY A 223 14.00 -19.98 -31.70
C GLY A 223 14.45 -19.41 -30.35
N HIS A 224 14.58 -18.08 -30.21
CA HIS A 224 14.85 -17.45 -28.91
C HIS A 224 14.35 -15.99 -28.83
N THR A 225 14.31 -15.41 -27.64
CA THR A 225 13.90 -14.01 -27.41
C THR A 225 15.11 -13.13 -27.02
N LYS A 226 14.96 -11.80 -27.09
CA LYS A 226 16.01 -10.80 -26.74
C LYS A 226 16.61 -10.98 -25.34
N ARG A 227 15.87 -11.59 -24.42
CA ARG A 227 16.31 -11.84 -23.03
C ARG A 227 17.07 -13.16 -22.88
N SER A 228 17.10 -14.00 -23.91
CA SER A 228 17.79 -15.29 -23.84
C SER A 228 19.29 -15.08 -23.76
N ARG A 229 19.97 -15.90 -22.92
CA ARG A 229 21.43 -15.82 -22.73
C ARG A 229 22.23 -16.23 -23.97
N ILE A 230 21.58 -16.97 -24.88
CA ILE A 230 22.13 -17.34 -26.19
C ILE A 230 22.01 -16.22 -27.24
N CYS A 231 21.34 -15.11 -26.92
CA CYS A 231 21.31 -13.96 -27.81
C CYS A 231 22.63 -13.20 -27.73
N SER A 232 23.32 -13.05 -28.87
CA SER A 232 24.56 -12.28 -29.00
C SER A 232 24.41 -10.81 -28.61
N MET A 233 23.18 -10.26 -28.65
CA MET A 233 22.86 -8.85 -28.35
C MET A 233 22.22 -8.66 -26.97
N ASN A 234 22.49 -9.56 -26.01
CA ASN A 234 21.88 -9.49 -24.68
C ASN A 234 22.45 -8.29 -23.85
N PRO A 235 21.60 -7.39 -23.32
CA PRO A 235 22.02 -6.23 -22.52
C PRO A 235 22.91 -6.55 -21.32
N SER A 236 22.74 -7.73 -20.72
CA SER A 236 23.53 -8.16 -19.56
C SER A 236 25.01 -8.40 -19.88
N ARG A 237 25.39 -8.54 -21.17
CA ARG A 237 26.80 -8.59 -21.60
C ARG A 237 27.43 -7.21 -21.83
N ILE A 238 26.61 -6.18 -22.03
CA ILE A 238 27.08 -4.84 -22.43
C ILE A 238 27.37 -3.95 -21.20
N ALA A 239 26.75 -4.24 -20.05
CA ALA A 239 26.76 -3.35 -18.88
C ALA A 239 27.92 -3.57 -17.87
N SER A 240 28.89 -4.44 -18.14
CA SER A 240 29.94 -4.81 -17.16
C SER A 240 31.13 -3.84 -17.09
N SER A 241 31.11 -2.72 -17.81
CA SER A 241 32.20 -1.75 -17.83
C SER A 241 31.75 -0.40 -17.28
N SER A 242 32.24 -0.06 -16.08
CA SER A 242 32.44 1.30 -15.50
C SER A 242 31.66 1.59 -14.21
N GLN A 243 32.36 1.59 -13.07
CA GLN A 243 31.97 2.27 -11.84
C GLN A 243 33.23 2.69 -11.05
N THR A 244 33.30 3.96 -10.65
CA THR A 244 34.10 4.42 -9.50
C THR A 244 33.41 5.62 -8.84
N THR A 245 33.44 5.60 -7.51
CA THR A 245 32.76 6.45 -6.53
C THR A 245 33.69 7.52 -5.95
N ASP A 246 33.16 8.61 -5.37
CA ASP A 246 33.75 9.17 -4.13
C ASP A 246 32.84 10.16 -3.37
N ASN A 247 32.95 10.11 -2.03
CA ASN A 247 32.17 10.83 -1.00
C ASN A 247 33.02 11.89 -0.27
N LYS A 248 32.38 12.90 0.37
CA LYS A 248 33.01 13.75 1.41
C LYS A 248 32.01 14.32 2.45
N GLU A 249 32.38 14.15 3.72
CA GLU A 249 31.68 14.46 4.98
C GLU A 249 31.73 15.95 5.41
N ASN A 250 30.90 16.38 6.38
CA ASN A 250 31.04 17.63 7.17
C ASN A 250 30.32 17.53 8.54
N VAL A 251 30.84 18.22 9.56
CA VAL A 251 30.53 18.17 11.02
C VAL A 251 29.88 19.48 11.52
N CYS A 252 29.08 19.42 12.61
CA CYS A 252 28.48 20.53 13.36
C CYS A 252 29.18 20.82 14.68
#